data_AF-A0A1F9AF33-F1
#
_entry.id   AF-A0A1F9AF33-F1
#
_cell.length_a   1.000
_cell.length_b   1.000
_cell.length_c   1.000
_cell.angle_alpha   90.00
_cell.angle_beta   90.00
_cell.angle_gamma   90.00
#
_symmetry.space_group_name_H-M   'P 1'
#
loop_
_entity.id
_entity.type
_entity.pdbx_description
1 polymer ?
#
loop_
_entity_poly.entity_id
_entity_poly.type
_entity_poly.pdbx_seq_one_letter_code
_entity_poly.pdbx_strand_id
1 'polypeptide(L)'
;MIIKAPALNREEHATNENIAEIVSRLEGKDQPFAILKKNATSFIQTLWTPQGYALAYQENDILHIFRARGYISQGDAIWALQSYLKGDVSWKAKFYFEHKTIDNLTKLAYKIGTIAEKITKFVRGK
;
A
#
# COMPACT_ATOMS: atom_id res chain seq x y z
N MET A 1 -6.49 4.83 -12.15
CA MET A 1 -5.86 3.91 -11.18
C MET A 1 -6.97 3.12 -10.50
N ILE A 2 -6.69 1.90 -10.02
CA ILE A 2 -7.67 1.05 -9.32
C ILE A 2 -7.26 0.95 -7.85
N ILE A 3 -8.22 1.14 -6.95
CA ILE A 3 -8.07 0.82 -5.53
C ILE A 3 -8.65 -0.56 -5.25
N LYS A 4 -7.93 -1.36 -4.45
CA LYS A 4 -8.37 -2.67 -4.00
C LYS A 4 -8.25 -2.78 -2.49
N ALA A 5 -9.29 -3.26 -1.83
CA ALA A 5 -9.32 -3.55 -0.41
C ALA A 5 -10.00 -4.91 -0.19
N PRO A 6 -9.23 -6.02 -0.15
CA PRO A 6 -9.79 -7.37 -0.10
C PRO A 6 -10.65 -7.64 1.14
N ALA A 7 -10.25 -7.11 2.30
CA ALA A 7 -11.02 -7.22 3.54
C ALA A 7 -12.43 -6.61 3.47
N LEU A 8 -12.67 -5.73 2.48
CA LEU A 8 -13.95 -5.07 2.23
C LEU A 8 -14.65 -5.62 0.98
N ASN A 9 -14.05 -6.61 0.29
CA ASN A 9 -14.50 -7.12 -1.00
C ASN A 9 -14.71 -6.00 -2.04
N ARG A 10 -13.78 -5.04 -2.11
CA ARG A 10 -13.84 -3.91 -3.05
C ARG A 10 -12.66 -3.88 -4.01
N GLU A 11 -12.96 -3.64 -5.28
CA GLU A 11 -12.01 -3.36 -6.35
C GLU A 11 -12.70 -2.42 -7.36
N GLU A 12 -12.26 -1.17 -7.45
CA GLU A 12 -12.96 -0.14 -8.21
C GLU A 12 -12.04 1.02 -8.63
N HIS A 13 -12.53 1.88 -9.52
CA HIS A 13 -11.82 3.10 -9.92
C HIS A 13 -11.62 4.02 -8.72
N ALA A 14 -10.38 4.41 -8.46
CA ALA A 14 -10.06 5.24 -7.30
C ALA A 14 -10.51 6.69 -7.49
N THR A 15 -11.21 7.22 -6.48
CA THR A 15 -11.57 8.63 -6.31
C THR A 15 -11.14 9.10 -4.91
N ASN A 16 -11.18 10.39 -4.62
CA ASN A 16 -10.82 10.86 -3.27
C ASN A 16 -11.80 10.32 -2.22
N GLU A 17 -13.08 10.26 -2.59
CA GLU A 17 -14.19 9.87 -1.73
C GLU A 17 -14.09 8.39 -1.37
N ASN A 18 -13.88 7.50 -2.36
CA ASN A 18 -13.78 6.07 -2.06
C ASN A 18 -12.48 5.70 -1.34
N ILE A 19 -11.37 6.42 -1.57
CA ILE A 19 -10.14 6.22 -0.80
C ILE A 19 -10.41 6.51 0.68
N ALA A 20 -11.04 7.64 0.99
CA ALA A 20 -11.36 8.01 2.35
C ALA A 20 -12.32 6.99 3.00
N GLU A 21 -13.36 6.58 2.29
CA GLU A 21 -14.32 5.58 2.78
C GLU A 21 -13.65 4.21 3.04
N ILE A 22 -12.86 3.73 2.08
CA ILE A 22 -12.17 2.43 2.17
C ILE A 22 -11.21 2.42 3.35
N VAL A 23 -10.30 3.41 3.44
CA VAL A 23 -9.29 3.45 4.51
C VAL A 23 -9.95 3.51 5.88
N SER A 24 -11.03 4.28 6.02
CA SER A 24 -11.78 4.40 7.28
C SER A 24 -12.43 3.10 7.75
N ARG A 25 -12.65 2.15 6.83
CA ARG A 25 -13.32 0.87 7.13
C ARG A 25 -12.34 -0.28 7.31
N LEU A 26 -11.03 -0.05 7.16
CA LEU A 26 -10.01 -1.08 7.36
C LEU A 26 -9.83 -1.45 8.83
N GLU A 27 -10.09 -0.51 9.74
CA GLU A 27 -9.91 -0.72 11.18
C GLU A 27 -10.67 -1.95 11.70
N GLY A 28 -9.94 -2.82 12.41
CA GLY A 28 -10.49 -4.03 13.01
C GLY A 28 -10.83 -5.16 12.03
N LYS A 29 -10.51 -5.03 10.73
CA LYS A 29 -10.74 -6.10 9.75
C LYS A 29 -9.58 -7.11 9.73
N ASP A 30 -9.89 -8.33 9.30
CA ASP A 30 -8.87 -9.31 8.96
C ASP A 30 -8.22 -8.95 7.60
N GLN A 31 -6.90 -9.02 7.51
CA GLN A 31 -6.08 -8.53 6.39
C GLN A 31 -6.43 -7.08 5.95
N PRO A 32 -6.34 -6.09 6.86
CA PRO A 32 -6.95 -4.77 6.71
C PRO A 32 -6.09 -3.80 5.88
N PHE A 33 -5.88 -4.11 4.60
CA PHE A 33 -5.11 -3.27 3.69
C PHE A 33 -5.91 -2.72 2.51
N ALA A 34 -5.45 -1.58 1.99
CA ALA A 34 -5.86 -1.02 0.72
C ALA A 34 -4.64 -0.70 -0.14
N ILE A 35 -4.70 -1.07 -1.42
CA ILE A 35 -3.67 -0.78 -2.42
C ILE A 35 -4.26 0.04 -3.54
N LEU A 36 -3.58 1.13 -3.90
CA LEU A 36 -3.83 1.92 -5.08
C LEU A 36 -2.77 1.60 -6.13
N LYS A 37 -3.19 0.93 -7.21
CA LYS A 37 -2.29 0.46 -8.27
C LYS A 37 -2.30 1.42 -9.46
N LYS A 38 -1.13 1.92 -9.83
CA LYS A 38 -0.93 2.75 -11.04
C LYS A 38 -0.68 1.87 -12.26
N ASN A 39 0.22 0.89 -12.15
CA ASN A 39 0.53 -0.09 -13.20
C ASN A 39 1.07 -1.39 -12.56
N ALA A 40 1.64 -2.31 -13.35
CA ALA A 40 2.13 -3.59 -12.85
C ALA A 40 3.28 -3.47 -11.83
N THR A 41 4.08 -2.41 -11.91
CA THR A 41 5.31 -2.22 -11.13
C THR A 41 5.26 -1.03 -10.18
N SER A 42 4.14 -0.31 -10.13
CA SER A 42 3.98 0.92 -9.36
C SER A 42 2.66 0.93 -8.58
N PHE A 43 2.76 1.06 -7.27
CA PHE A 43 1.63 1.15 -6.35
C PHE A 43 1.97 1.94 -5.09
N ILE A 44 0.94 2.37 -4.38
CA ILE A 44 0.99 2.76 -2.97
C ILE A 44 -0.02 1.91 -2.20
N GLN A 45 0.28 1.56 -0.97
CA GLN A 45 -0.62 0.79 -0.12
C GLN A 45 -0.56 1.24 1.33
N THR A 46 -1.65 0.99 2.04
CA THR A 46 -1.72 1.13 3.48
C THR A 46 -2.32 -0.11 4.13
N LEU A 47 -1.87 -0.42 5.34
CA LEU A 47 -2.34 -1.52 6.17
C LEU A 47 -2.64 -0.97 7.56
N TRP A 48 -3.86 -1.20 8.06
CA TRP A 48 -4.19 -0.88 9.45
C TRP A 48 -3.54 -1.87 10.42
N THR A 49 -3.03 -1.35 11.53
CA THR A 49 -2.61 -2.12 12.70
C THR A 49 -3.12 -1.43 13.97
N PRO A 50 -3.11 -2.11 15.13
CA PRO A 50 -3.48 -1.47 16.39
C PRO A 50 -2.60 -0.25 16.77
N GLN A 51 -1.44 -0.07 16.13
CA GLN A 51 -0.55 1.08 16.35
C GLN A 51 -0.77 2.22 15.34
N GLY A 52 -1.64 2.03 14.35
CA GLY A 52 -1.92 2.98 13.27
C GLY A 52 -1.74 2.35 11.89
N TYR A 53 -1.54 3.18 10.87
CA TYR A 53 -1.45 2.71 9.49
C TYR A 53 0.01 2.55 9.07
N ALA A 54 0.39 1.38 8.57
CA ALA A 54 1.66 1.22 7.86
C ALA A 54 1.48 1.71 6.41
N LEU A 55 2.42 2.49 5.90
CA LEU A 55 2.42 2.97 4.51
C LEU A 55 3.60 2.36 3.76
N ALA A 56 3.35 1.86 2.55
CA ALA A 56 4.39 1.36 1.67
C ALA A 56 4.09 1.70 0.22
N TYR A 57 5.13 1.82 -0.60
CA TYR A 57 5.00 2.05 -2.03
C TYR A 57 6.10 1.35 -2.82
N GLN A 58 5.85 1.21 -4.12
CA GLN A 58 6.77 0.69 -5.11
C GLN A 58 6.64 1.55 -6.36
N GLU A 59 7.75 1.84 -7.04
CA GLU A 59 7.75 2.63 -8.27
C GLU A 59 8.70 2.04 -9.31
N ASN A 60 8.13 1.68 -10.46
CA ASN A 60 8.82 1.31 -11.70
C ASN A 60 9.79 0.12 -11.60
N ASP A 61 9.90 -0.51 -10.42
CA ASP A 61 10.77 -1.66 -10.17
C ASP A 61 10.14 -2.57 -9.13
N ILE A 62 10.10 -3.87 -9.42
CA ILE A 62 9.60 -4.92 -8.51
C ILE A 62 10.56 -5.21 -7.35
N LEU A 63 11.83 -4.84 -7.48
CA LEU A 63 12.88 -5.16 -6.51
C LEU A 63 12.93 -4.21 -5.31
N HIS A 64 12.38 -3.00 -5.47
CA HIS A 64 12.55 -1.90 -4.52
C HIS A 64 11.21 -1.49 -3.93
N ILE A 65 10.95 -1.94 -2.69
CA ILE A 65 9.77 -1.51 -1.92
C ILE A 65 10.22 -0.56 -0.82
N PHE A 66 9.52 0.56 -0.69
CA PHE A 66 9.76 1.56 0.33
C PHE A 66 8.66 1.50 1.37
N ARG A 67 9.01 1.45 2.66
CA ARG A 67 8.05 1.43 3.77
C ARG A 67 8.33 2.60 4.72
N ALA A 68 7.29 3.30 5.14
CA ALA A 68 7.43 4.31 6.18
C ALA A 68 7.98 3.66 7.47
N ARG A 69 8.97 4.29 8.11
CA ARG A 69 9.65 3.75 9.29
C ARG A 69 8.71 3.57 10.49
N GLY A 70 7.68 4.40 10.60
CA GLY A 70 6.66 4.35 11.65
C GLY A 70 5.26 4.06 11.13
N TYR A 71 4.30 4.05 12.05
CA TYR A 71 2.87 4.07 11.75
C TYR A 71 2.41 5.52 11.59
N ILE A 72 1.43 5.74 10.72
CA ILE A 72 0.85 7.05 10.42
C ILE A 72 -0.62 7.07 10.84
N SER A 73 -1.18 8.27 10.95
CA SER A 73 -2.61 8.43 11.23
C SER A 73 -3.46 7.99 10.02
N GLN A 74 -4.74 7.73 10.28
CA GLN A 74 -5.72 7.47 9.21
C GLN A 74 -5.78 8.63 8.20
N GLY A 75 -5.79 9.87 8.69
CA GLY A 75 -5.81 11.06 7.85
C GLY A 75 -4.58 11.17 6.95
N ASP A 76 -3.40 10.82 7.48
CA ASP A 76 -2.16 10.78 6.70
C ASP A 76 -2.17 9.66 5.65
N ALA A 77 -2.74 8.50 5.97
CA ALA A 77 -2.89 7.40 5.02
C ALA A 77 -3.82 7.81 3.87
N ILE A 78 -5.00 8.37 4.19
CA ILE A 78 -5.95 8.89 3.20
C ILE A 78 -5.28 9.93 2.31
N TRP A 79 -4.62 10.92 2.92
CA TRP A 79 -3.93 11.98 2.21
C TRP A 79 -2.83 11.43 1.28
N ALA A 80 -2.01 10.49 1.75
CA ALA A 80 -0.95 9.89 0.94
C ALA A 80 -1.50 9.16 -0.30
N LEU A 81 -2.56 8.35 -0.12
CA LEU A 81 -3.21 7.66 -1.24
C LEU A 81 -3.85 8.65 -2.24
N GLN A 82 -4.51 9.70 -1.75
CA GLN A 82 -5.11 10.74 -2.60
C GLN A 82 -4.06 11.57 -3.35
N SER A 83 -2.94 11.92 -2.72
CA SER A 83 -1.82 12.59 -3.39
C SER A 83 -1.21 11.68 -4.46
N TYR A 84 -1.02 10.39 -4.18
CA TYR A 84 -0.57 9.42 -5.17
C TYR A 84 -1.53 9.31 -6.36
N LEU A 85 -2.84 9.29 -6.11
CA LEU A 85 -3.87 9.28 -7.16
C LEU A 85 -3.72 10.48 -8.12
N LYS A 86 -3.39 11.65 -7.57
CA LYS A 86 -3.20 12.90 -8.33
C LYS A 86 -1.81 13.01 -8.99
N GLY A 87 -0.91 12.07 -8.72
CA GLY A 87 0.49 12.15 -9.16
C GLY A 87 1.32 13.19 -8.41
N ASP A 88 0.79 13.72 -7.30
CA ASP A 88 1.54 14.60 -6.40
C ASP A 88 2.56 13.77 -5.62
N VAL A 89 3.83 14.20 -5.59
CA VAL A 89 4.92 13.50 -4.90
C VAL A 89 5.20 14.05 -3.50
N SER A 90 4.49 15.10 -3.06
CA SER A 90 4.66 15.74 -1.75
C SER A 90 4.55 14.76 -0.58
N TRP A 91 3.75 13.69 -0.72
CA TRP A 91 3.60 12.64 0.28
C TRP A 91 4.90 11.89 0.57
N LYS A 92 5.84 11.81 -0.39
CA LYS A 92 7.14 11.19 -0.15
C LYS A 92 8.00 11.99 0.82
N ALA A 93 7.90 13.32 0.76
CA ALA A 93 8.70 14.20 1.60
C ALA A 93 8.17 14.27 3.04
N LYS A 94 6.88 13.97 3.25
CA LYS A 94 6.25 14.00 4.58
C LYS A 94 6.69 12.86 5.49
N PHE A 95 7.05 11.71 4.93
CA PHE A 95 7.39 10.52 5.71
C PHE A 95 8.82 10.07 5.46
N TYR A 96 9.44 9.51 6.49
CA TYR A 96 10.73 8.86 6.33
C TYR A 96 10.54 7.41 5.88
N PHE A 97 11.00 7.10 4.66
CA PHE A 97 10.90 5.77 4.08
C PHE A 97 12.21 5.00 4.19
N GLU A 98 12.10 3.75 4.60
CA GLU A 98 13.18 2.77 4.53
C GLU A 98 13.05 1.94 3.26
N HIS A 99 14.17 1.75 2.58
CA HIS A 99 14.27 0.83 1.45
C HIS A 99 14.30 -0.62 1.94
N LYS A 100 13.46 -1.48 1.35
CA LYS A 100 13.39 -2.92 1.60
C LYS A 100 13.55 -3.67 0.27
N THR A 101 14.52 -4.58 0.21
CA THR A 101 14.78 -5.48 -0.92
C THR A 101 14.00 -6.79 -0.82
N ILE A 102 13.86 -7.51 -1.94
CA ILE A 102 13.08 -8.76 -2.04
C ILE A 102 13.51 -9.86 -1.07
N ASP A 103 14.79 -9.96 -0.71
CA ASP A 103 15.24 -10.95 0.27
C ASP A 103 14.62 -10.74 1.66
N ASN A 104 14.19 -9.50 1.96
CA ASN A 104 13.42 -9.16 3.16
C ASN A 104 11.89 -9.23 2.95
N LEU A 105 11.41 -9.43 1.72
CA LEU A 105 9.98 -9.42 1.37
C LEU A 105 9.25 -10.70 1.73
N THR A 106 9.88 -11.86 1.90
CA THR A 106 9.16 -13.07 2.35
C THR A 106 8.54 -12.90 3.74
N LYS A 107 9.21 -12.20 4.66
CA LYS A 107 8.66 -11.82 5.98
C LYS A 107 7.66 -10.66 5.90
N LEU A 108 7.82 -9.79 4.90
CA LEU A 108 6.97 -8.62 4.69
C LEU A 108 5.67 -8.98 3.97
N ALA A 109 5.69 -9.91 3.01
CA ALA A 109 4.52 -10.44 2.30
C ALA A 109 3.46 -11.00 3.24
N TYR A 110 3.93 -11.70 4.28
CA TYR A 110 3.10 -12.25 5.35
C TYR A 110 2.49 -11.15 6.25
N LYS A 111 3.17 -10.00 6.39
CA LYS A 111 2.71 -8.87 7.20
C LYS A 111 1.90 -7.83 6.44
N ILE A 112 2.10 -7.65 5.13
CA ILE A 112 1.44 -6.62 4.34
C ILE A 112 0.17 -7.13 3.63
N GLY A 113 -0.12 -8.44 3.69
CA GLY A 113 -1.28 -9.00 3.00
C GLY A 113 -1.09 -8.97 1.49
N THR A 114 -0.59 -10.07 0.95
CA THR A 114 -1.10 -10.59 -0.33
C THR A 114 -0.83 -9.76 -1.61
N ILE A 115 0.23 -8.94 -1.67
CA ILE A 115 0.76 -8.41 -2.96
C ILE A 115 2.14 -8.98 -3.29
N ALA A 116 3.01 -9.13 -2.30
CA ALA A 116 4.35 -9.67 -2.53
C ALA A 116 4.33 -11.16 -2.93
N GLU A 117 3.36 -11.98 -2.51
CA GLU A 117 3.25 -13.39 -2.91
C GLU A 117 2.95 -13.58 -4.41
N LYS A 118 2.11 -12.72 -5.02
CA LYS A 118 1.88 -12.80 -6.48
C LYS A 118 3.09 -12.33 -7.27
N ILE A 119 3.84 -11.34 -6.76
CA ILE A 119 5.08 -10.86 -7.40
C ILE A 119 6.19 -11.93 -7.29
N THR A 120 6.34 -12.60 -6.14
CA THR A 120 7.34 -13.69 -5.99
C THR A 120 7.03 -14.92 -6.84
N LYS A 121 5.76 -15.29 -7.03
CA LYS A 121 5.39 -16.36 -7.97
C LYS A 121 5.73 -16.01 -9.43
N PHE A 122 5.66 -14.73 -9.80
CA PHE A 122 6.01 -14.28 -11.15
C PHE A 122 7.53 -14.27 -11.39
N VAL A 123 8.33 -13.95 -10.36
CA VAL A 123 9.81 -13.94 -10.44
C VAL A 123 10.41 -15.34 -10.36
N ARG A 124 9.78 -16.29 -9.66
CA ARG A 124 10.24 -17.70 -9.57
C ARG A 124 9.73 -18.61 -10.70
N GLY A 125 8.86 -18.10 -11.58
CA GLY A 125 8.22 -18.85 -12.66
C GLY A 125 8.89 -18.69 -14.04
N LYS A 126 10.15 -18.25 -14.09
CA LYS A 126 10.97 -18.20 -15.31
C LYS A 126 12.29 -18.94 -15.07
#